data_AF-A0A944L4J3-F1
#
_entry.id   AF-A0A944L4J3-F1
#
_cell.length_a   1.000
_cell.length_b   1.000
_cell.length_c   1.000
_cell.angle_alpha   90.00
_cell.angle_beta   90.00
_cell.angle_gamma   90.00
#
_symmetry.space_group_name_H-M   'P 1'
#
loop_
_entity.id
_entity.type
_entity.pdbx_description
1 polymer ?
#
loop_
_entity_poly.entity_id
_entity_poly.type
_entity_poly.pdbx_seq_one_letter_code
_entity_poly.pdbx_strand_id
1 'polypeptide(L)'
;MSRTWSTFPVGTAVDLTDDRVSFRTGDVGHLGEVLADCDDLPRPWLVIEDAHARVRAVLDFFDARLAAGDYLLVEDSLAKRATLREFLRSSPHQYQLDTRSLDLFGENTSCAIDSILRRA
;
A
#
# COMPACT_ATOMS: atom_id res chain seq x y z
N MET A 1 -9.89 -12.61 -37.75
CA MET A 1 -10.67 -13.06 -36.57
C MET A 1 -10.86 -11.87 -35.65
N SER A 2 -12.02 -11.21 -35.71
CA SER A 2 -12.37 -10.07 -34.87
C SER A 2 -12.98 -10.60 -33.56
N ARG A 3 -12.41 -10.24 -32.40
CA ARG A 3 -13.05 -10.49 -31.10
C ARG A 3 -13.94 -9.30 -30.79
N THR A 4 -15.25 -9.50 -30.89
CA THR A 4 -16.25 -8.59 -30.35
C THR A 4 -16.26 -8.73 -28.84
N TRP A 5 -15.91 -7.67 -28.13
CA TRP A 5 -16.10 -7.60 -26.68
C TRP A 5 -17.56 -7.20 -26.43
N SER A 6 -18.31 -8.07 -25.77
CA SER A 6 -19.64 -7.74 -25.27
C SER A 6 -19.50 -6.73 -24.13
N THR A 7 -20.03 -5.52 -24.31
CA THR A 7 -20.17 -4.54 -23.23
C THR A 7 -21.16 -5.09 -22.21
N PHE A 8 -20.69 -5.45 -21.02
CA PHE A 8 -21.56 -5.65 -19.86
C PHE A 8 -22.19 -4.29 -19.51
N PRO A 9 -23.48 -4.25 -19.11
CA PRO A 9 -24.06 -3.02 -18.59
C PRO A 9 -23.25 -2.60 -17.36
N VAL A 10 -22.66 -1.41 -17.41
CA VAL A 10 -22.08 -0.77 -16.24
C VAL A 10 -23.22 -0.70 -15.23
N GLY A 11 -23.08 -1.41 -14.12
CA GLY A 11 -24.07 -1.41 -13.04
C GLY A 11 -24.37 0.03 -12.61
N THR A 12 -25.60 0.30 -12.21
CA THR A 12 -25.99 1.61 -11.66
C THR A 12 -24.99 2.01 -10.59
N ALA A 13 -24.38 3.19 -10.72
CA ALA A 13 -23.50 3.73 -9.69
C ALA A 13 -24.30 3.83 -8.38
N VAL A 14 -23.86 3.08 -7.37
CA VAL A 14 -24.42 3.17 -6.02
C VAL A 14 -23.59 4.20 -5.29
N ASP A 15 -24.24 5.24 -4.77
CA ASP A 15 -23.60 6.21 -3.90
C ASP A 15 -23.45 5.58 -2.50
N LEU A 16 -22.26 5.03 -2.24
CA LEU A 16 -21.89 4.42 -0.96
C LEU A 16 -21.10 5.45 -0.15
N THR A 17 -21.67 5.88 0.98
CA THR A 17 -21.02 6.78 1.93
C THR A 17 -20.90 6.11 3.30
N ASP A 18 -19.75 6.30 3.95
CA ASP A 18 -19.47 5.84 5.32
C ASP A 18 -18.50 6.84 5.95
N ASP A 19 -18.86 7.42 7.10
CA ASP A 19 -18.06 8.47 7.77
C ASP A 19 -16.66 7.99 8.19
N ARG A 20 -16.45 6.66 8.25
CA ARG A 20 -15.15 6.05 8.57
C ARG A 20 -14.25 5.94 7.34
N VAL A 21 -14.79 6.15 6.14
CA VAL A 21 -14.06 6.04 4.87
C VAL A 21 -13.95 7.42 4.27
N SER A 22 -12.72 7.86 4.05
CA SER A 22 -12.47 9.14 3.41
C SER A 22 -11.58 8.94 2.19
N PHE A 23 -11.93 9.63 1.11
CA PHE A 23 -11.17 9.62 -0.13
C PHE A 23 -10.37 10.91 -0.23
N ARG A 24 -9.14 10.81 -0.72
CA ARG A 24 -8.26 11.94 -1.02
C ARG A 24 -7.82 11.81 -2.47
N THR A 25 -7.85 12.90 -3.22
CA THR A 25 -7.44 12.93 -4.62
C THR A 25 -6.26 13.86 -4.77
N GLY A 26 -5.19 13.39 -5.41
CA GLY A 26 -4.01 14.20 -5.70
C GLY A 26 -2.87 13.39 -6.30
N ASP A 27 -1.72 14.04 -6.47
CA ASP A 27 -0.52 13.44 -7.05
C ASP A 27 0.31 12.73 -5.96
N VAL A 28 0.73 11.50 -6.23
CA VAL A 28 1.60 10.70 -5.35
C VAL A 28 2.99 11.34 -5.13
N GLY A 29 3.42 12.25 -6.00
CA GLY A 29 4.60 13.09 -5.81
C GLY A 29 4.44 14.16 -4.74
N HIS A 30 3.20 14.45 -4.31
CA HIS A 30 2.83 15.51 -3.38
C HIS A 30 2.04 14.99 -2.17
N LEU A 31 2.35 13.77 -1.68
CA LEU A 31 1.62 13.13 -0.58
C LEU A 31 1.51 13.97 0.69
N GLY A 32 2.49 14.84 0.98
CA GLY A 32 2.40 15.77 2.12
C GLY A 32 1.27 16.79 2.01
N GLU A 33 0.83 17.11 0.80
CA GLU A 33 -0.34 17.97 0.56
C GLU A 33 -1.63 17.13 0.54
N VAL A 34 -1.59 15.94 -0.07
CA VAL A 34 -2.77 15.05 -0.22
C VAL A 34 -3.21 14.44 1.11
N LEU A 35 -2.25 14.11 1.98
CA LEU A 35 -2.44 13.44 3.26
C LEU A 35 -1.94 14.31 4.43
N ALA A 36 -2.17 15.62 4.35
CA ALA A 36 -1.68 16.60 5.33
C ALA A 36 -2.17 16.34 6.78
N ASP A 37 -3.32 15.68 6.92
CA ASP A 37 -4.00 15.36 8.17
C ASP A 37 -3.78 13.91 8.63
N CYS A 38 -2.98 13.11 7.92
CA CYS A 38 -2.89 11.69 8.22
C CYS A 38 -2.22 11.38 9.57
N ASP A 39 -1.35 12.27 10.06
CA ASP A 39 -0.63 12.10 11.32
C ASP A 39 -1.56 12.10 12.57
N ASP A 40 -2.77 12.62 12.43
CA ASP A 40 -3.80 12.63 13.48
C ASP A 40 -4.66 11.35 13.54
N LEU A 41 -4.47 10.42 12.59
CA LEU A 41 -5.26 9.19 12.54
C LEU A 41 -4.91 8.24 13.70
N PRO A 42 -5.91 7.54 14.27
CA PRO A 42 -5.67 6.59 15.36
C PRO A 42 -4.77 5.44 14.92
N ARG A 43 -3.88 4.99 15.82
CA ARG A 43 -2.94 3.89 15.62
C ARG A 43 -3.47 2.56 16.22
N PRO A 44 -2.99 1.38 15.78
CA PRO A 44 -1.95 1.16 14.77
C PRO A 44 -2.46 1.40 13.34
N TRP A 45 -1.55 1.80 12.46
CA TRP A 45 -1.82 1.95 11.04
C TRP A 45 -1.52 0.68 10.26
N LEU A 46 -2.34 0.44 9.22
CA LEU A 46 -2.04 -0.45 8.12
C LEU A 46 -1.98 0.40 6.85
N VAL A 47 -0.79 0.54 6.28
CA VAL A 47 -0.57 1.21 4.99
C VAL A 47 -0.48 0.14 3.90
N ILE A 48 -1.30 0.30 2.86
CA ILE A 48 -1.30 -0.57 1.67
C ILE A 48 -0.80 0.27 0.50
N GLU A 49 0.39 -0.07 -0.02
CA GLU A 49 1.03 0.60 -1.14
C GLU A 49 0.75 -0.16 -2.45
N ASP A 50 -0.06 0.42 -3.33
CA ASP A 50 -0.38 -0.12 -4.67
C ASP A 50 -0.07 0.87 -5.81
N ALA A 51 0.89 1.78 -5.59
CA ALA A 51 1.36 2.67 -6.62
C ALA A 51 2.19 1.90 -7.67
N HIS A 52 1.89 2.10 -8.93
CA HIS A 52 2.65 1.53 -10.05
C HIS A 52 3.79 2.44 -10.52
N ALA A 53 3.83 3.67 -10.01
CA ALA A 53 4.87 4.66 -10.27
C ALA A 53 5.24 5.38 -8.97
N ARG A 54 6.46 5.90 -8.89
CA ARG A 54 6.96 6.65 -7.71
C ARG A 54 6.84 5.89 -6.37
N VAL A 55 6.85 4.56 -6.40
CA VAL A 55 6.82 3.66 -5.22
C VAL A 55 7.75 4.15 -4.11
N ARG A 56 9.00 4.51 -4.46
CA ARG A 56 9.98 4.99 -3.49
C ARG A 56 9.50 6.23 -2.71
N ALA A 57 8.81 7.16 -3.36
CA ALA A 57 8.28 8.34 -2.69
C ALA A 57 7.19 7.99 -1.67
N VAL A 58 6.36 6.98 -1.97
CA VAL A 58 5.35 6.47 -1.02
C VAL A 58 6.04 5.83 0.18
N LEU A 59 7.04 4.97 -0.06
CA LEU A 59 7.80 4.29 1.00
C LEU A 59 8.49 5.31 1.92
N ASP A 60 9.22 6.28 1.36
CA ASP A 60 9.93 7.31 2.14
C ASP A 60 8.95 8.21 2.91
N PHE A 61 7.78 8.52 2.33
CA PHE A 61 6.75 9.33 2.99
C PHE A 61 6.21 8.66 4.26
N PHE A 62 5.91 7.36 4.19
CA PHE A 62 5.39 6.61 5.33
C PHE A 62 6.50 6.16 6.30
N ASP A 63 7.73 5.93 5.84
CA ASP A 63 8.85 5.58 6.72
C ASP A 63 9.09 6.64 7.80
N ALA A 64 8.92 7.92 7.45
CA ALA A 64 9.02 9.02 8.40
C ALA A 64 7.87 9.10 9.43
N ARG A 65 6.75 8.39 9.21
CA ARG A 65 5.49 8.55 9.98
C ARG A 65 5.07 7.29 10.74
N LEU A 66 5.48 6.12 10.28
CA LEU A 66 5.17 4.84 10.92
C LEU A 66 5.84 4.76 12.30
N ALA A 67 5.08 4.27 13.28
CA ALA A 67 5.51 4.01 14.65
C ALA A 67 5.55 2.51 14.92
N ALA A 68 6.23 2.11 15.99
CA ALA A 68 6.34 0.71 16.39
C ALA A 68 4.95 0.05 16.49
N GLY A 69 4.76 -1.08 15.80
CA GLY A 69 3.47 -1.76 15.70
C GLY A 69 2.66 -1.49 14.43
N ASP A 70 2.96 -0.40 13.70
CA ASP A 70 2.32 -0.12 12.42
C ASP A 70 2.82 -1.06 11.31
N TYR A 71 2.02 -1.20 10.25
CA TYR A 71 2.27 -2.08 9.12
C TYR A 71 2.36 -1.32 7.81
N LEU A 72 3.29 -1.76 6.96
CA LEU A 72 3.46 -1.35 5.58
C LEU A 72 3.43 -2.59 4.69
N LEU A 73 2.39 -2.70 3.87
CA LEU A 73 2.22 -3.73 2.86
C LEU A 73 2.50 -3.13 1.48
N VAL A 74 3.29 -3.82 0.67
CA VAL A 74 3.64 -3.40 -0.70
C VAL A 74 3.03 -4.39 -1.69
N GLU A 75 2.01 -3.96 -2.44
CA GLU A 75 1.40 -4.78 -3.50
C GLU A 75 2.32 -4.90 -4.72
N ASP A 76 2.10 -5.93 -5.54
CA ASP A 76 2.91 -6.24 -6.73
C ASP A 76 4.43 -6.26 -6.46
N SER A 77 4.81 -6.76 -5.28
CA SER A 77 6.14 -6.61 -4.71
C SER A 77 7.24 -7.24 -5.55
N LEU A 78 6.91 -8.27 -6.35
CA LEU A 78 7.85 -8.93 -7.24
C LEU A 78 8.45 -7.96 -8.26
N ALA A 79 7.61 -7.09 -8.85
CA ALA A 79 8.04 -6.05 -9.77
C ALA A 79 8.78 -4.91 -9.05
N LYS A 80 8.44 -4.66 -7.78
CA LYS A 80 8.99 -3.57 -6.95
C LYS A 80 10.22 -3.99 -6.12
N ARG A 81 10.68 -5.22 -6.26
CA ARG A 81 11.67 -5.86 -5.36
C ARG A 81 13.00 -5.11 -5.26
N ALA A 82 13.47 -4.50 -6.34
CA ALA A 82 14.71 -3.71 -6.32
C ALA A 82 14.55 -2.46 -5.44
N THR A 83 13.47 -1.70 -5.66
CA THR A 83 13.11 -0.51 -4.87
C THR A 83 12.92 -0.86 -3.40
N LEU A 84 12.20 -1.95 -3.09
CA LEU A 84 11.97 -2.39 -1.72
C LEU A 84 13.27 -2.74 -0.99
N ARG A 85 14.19 -3.45 -1.66
CA ARG A 85 15.52 -3.75 -1.07
C ARG A 85 16.34 -2.50 -0.81
N GLU A 86 16.30 -1.53 -1.71
CA GLU A 86 17.03 -0.27 -1.53
C GLU A 86 16.43 0.55 -0.38
N PHE A 87 15.10 0.64 -0.32
CA PHE A 87 14.37 1.24 0.78
C PHE A 87 14.78 0.63 2.13
N LEU A 88 14.66 -0.69 2.27
CA LEU A 88 15.01 -1.39 3.52
C LEU A 88 16.48 -1.22 3.93
N ARG A 89 17.39 -1.00 2.98
CA ARG A 89 18.81 -0.74 3.26
C ARG A 89 19.10 0.71 3.67
N SER A 90 18.28 1.65 3.22
CA SER A 90 18.51 3.09 3.40
C SER A 90 17.64 3.70 4.49
N SER A 91 16.53 3.06 4.84
CA SER A 91 15.68 3.49 5.96
C SER A 91 16.50 3.51 7.25
N PRO A 92 16.40 4.58 8.07
CA PRO A 92 17.01 4.62 9.40
C PRO A 92 16.24 3.78 10.41
N HIS A 93 15.10 3.19 10.03
CA HIS A 93 14.21 2.45 10.89
C HIS A 93 14.29 0.93 10.64
N GLN A 94 13.87 0.16 11.64
CA GLN A 94 13.87 -1.29 11.57
C GLN A 94 12.47 -1.81 11.24
N TYR A 95 12.46 -2.80 10.34
CA TYR A 95 11.26 -3.50 9.93
C TYR A 95 11.41 -4.99 10.18
N GLN A 96 10.35 -5.59 10.71
CA GLN A 96 10.21 -7.03 10.83
C GLN A 96 9.34 -7.52 9.67
N LEU A 97 9.78 -8.57 8.99
CA LEU A 97 8.93 -9.27 8.04
C LEU A 97 7.84 -10.01 8.83
N ASP A 98 6.58 -9.69 8.58
CA ASP A 98 5.48 -10.47 9.16
C ASP A 98 5.42 -11.81 8.43
N THR A 99 5.45 -12.91 9.19
CA THR A 99 5.42 -14.29 8.66
C THR A 99 4.10 -15.01 8.96
N ARG A 100 3.16 -14.34 9.63
CA ARG A 100 1.84 -14.89 9.99
C ARG A 100 0.78 -14.54 8.96
N SER A 101 0.91 -13.37 8.33
CA SER A 101 -0.03 -12.87 7.33
C SER A 101 0.41 -13.12 5.88
N LEU A 102 1.49 -13.88 5.66
CA LEU A 102 1.99 -14.17 4.31
C LEU A 102 1.16 -15.21 3.57
N ASP A 103 0.41 -16.05 4.29
CA ASP A 103 -0.32 -17.16 3.70
C ASP A 103 -1.51 -17.53 4.59
N LEU A 104 -2.72 -17.12 4.19
CA LEU A 104 -3.91 -17.86 4.60
C LEU A 104 -3.96 -19.16 3.75
N PHE A 105 -3.02 -20.08 4.06
CA PHE A 105 -2.91 -21.48 3.59
C PHE A 105 -2.73 -21.71 2.07
N GLY A 106 -1.49 -21.91 1.58
CA GLY A 106 -1.24 -22.42 0.21
C GLY A 106 0.09 -22.00 -0.41
N GLU A 107 0.23 -22.20 -1.73
CA GLU A 107 1.26 -21.49 -2.53
C GLU A 107 0.99 -19.98 -2.45
N ASN A 108 2.04 -19.16 -2.32
CA ASN A 108 1.91 -17.72 -2.15
C ASN A 108 1.14 -17.12 -3.33
N THR A 109 -0.13 -16.82 -3.09
CA THR A 109 -1.07 -16.21 -4.05
C THR A 109 -1.23 -14.72 -3.81
N SER A 110 -0.52 -14.16 -2.81
CA SER A 110 -0.51 -12.72 -2.58
C SER A 110 0.41 -12.02 -3.58
N CYS A 111 0.04 -10.82 -4.01
CA CYS A 111 0.93 -9.95 -4.78
C CYS A 111 2.05 -9.34 -3.89
N ALA A 112 1.99 -9.51 -2.57
CA ALA A 112 2.83 -8.88 -1.56
C ALA A 112 3.91 -9.82 -0.99
N ILE A 113 4.58 -10.59 -1.86
CA ILE A 113 5.64 -11.54 -1.52
C ILE A 113 6.77 -10.86 -0.74
N ASP A 114 7.10 -11.38 0.46
CA ASP A 114 8.14 -10.88 1.37
C ASP A 114 8.08 -9.36 1.64
N SER A 115 6.88 -8.79 1.69
CA SER A 115 6.70 -7.33 1.69
C SER A 115 5.59 -6.83 2.60
N ILE A 116 5.16 -7.67 3.54
CA ILE A 116 4.35 -7.26 4.69
C ILE A 116 5.32 -6.94 5.83
N LEU A 117 5.53 -5.65 6.06
CA LEU A 117 6.54 -5.14 6.98
C LEU A 117 5.87 -4.54 8.21
N ARG A 118 6.26 -5.00 9.39
CA ARG A 118 5.88 -4.38 10.66
C ARG A 118 7.00 -3.48 11.15
N ARG A 119 6.68 -2.25 11.53
CA ARG A 119 7.60 -1.31 12.17
C ARG A 119 7.98 -1.83 13.57
N ALA A 120 9.28 -1.98 13.82
CA ALA A 120 9.84 -2.48 15.09
C ALA A 120 9.81 -1.42 16.20
#